data_AF-A0A9D5EH03-F1
#
_entry.id   AF-A0A9D5EH03-F1
#
_cell.length_a   1.000
_cell.length_b   1.000
_cell.length_c   1.000
_cell.angle_alpha   90.00
_cell.angle_beta   90.00
_cell.angle_gamma   90.00
#
_symmetry.space_group_name_H-M   'P 1'
#
loop_
_entity.id
_entity.type
_entity.pdbx_description
1 polymer ?
#
loop_
_entity_poly.entity_id
_entity_poly.type
_entity_poly.pdbx_seq_one_letter_code
_entity_poly.pdbx_strand_id
1 'polypeptide(L)'
;WQSQSRSNIANILMQQRKYEEARKHYARSAELMQRHWGGIDHPEVAACQSDLANCLAHLGEWDEARITLDRSRRTATQFTRRILAGLTEAEQLTWLEEDRALRLQRALTFGLNRRDDPEMTAASAEWLANGKGTGLESLATRELLIRQASGAEPRPVAQRLREIRTRLAGVIRGDLPLAARAALVEEEEKLTKQLSALLRRPSLEANWTDVGTVRKALPRGSVFIDLARFDFTPLPPGGRGKEGERYAAWIVRPEAGTPIELIDLGEAQPIDEAIWKVREAMMVAPNVIAIRGAAEAERSVRERLRVLSKLLLDPMPDYVRKSKTWFISPDADLWLIPWCALIYDDGEY
;
A
#
# COMPACT_ATOMS: atom_id res chain seq x y z
N TRP A 1 25.18 1.41 16.79
CA TRP A 1 25.97 0.21 17.16
C TRP A 1 25.31 -0.67 18.22
N GLN A 2 25.04 -0.19 19.45
CA GLN A 2 24.45 -1.03 20.51
C GLN A 2 23.01 -1.50 20.22
N SER A 3 22.17 -0.66 19.62
CA SER A 3 20.79 -1.03 19.22
C SER A 3 20.80 -2.13 18.14
N GLN A 4 21.50 -1.91 17.02
CA GLN A 4 21.60 -2.91 15.94
C GLN A 4 22.12 -4.27 16.42
N SER A 5 23.15 -4.28 17.28
CA SER A 5 23.67 -5.52 17.87
C SER A 5 22.61 -6.25 18.69
N ARG A 6 21.75 -5.52 19.43
CA ARG A 6 20.66 -6.12 20.20
C ARG A 6 19.55 -6.67 19.31
N SER A 7 19.19 -5.99 18.22
CA SER A 7 18.23 -6.52 17.24
C SER A 7 18.75 -7.81 16.61
N ASN A 8 20.05 -7.88 16.30
CA ASN A 8 20.66 -9.10 15.76
C ASN A 8 20.65 -10.26 16.79
N ILE A 9 20.96 -9.98 18.06
CA ILE A 9 20.84 -10.98 19.14
C ILE A 9 19.40 -11.47 19.27
N ALA A 10 18.43 -10.55 19.23
CA ALA A 10 17.02 -10.89 19.28
C ALA A 10 16.60 -11.77 18.10
N ASN A 11 17.05 -11.48 16.87
CA ASN A 11 16.80 -12.32 15.70
C ASN A 11 17.33 -13.76 15.89
N ILE A 12 18.53 -13.93 16.47
CA ILE A 12 19.08 -15.25 16.77
C ILE A 12 18.23 -15.96 17.84
N LEU A 13 17.79 -15.24 18.87
CA LEU A 13 16.91 -15.80 19.91
C LEU A 13 15.54 -16.20 19.36
N MET A 14 14.97 -15.44 18.41
CA MET A 14 13.75 -15.79 17.69
C MET A 14 13.90 -17.11 16.94
N GLN A 15 15.03 -17.31 16.24
CA GLN A 15 15.33 -18.57 15.55
C GLN A 15 15.47 -19.76 16.51
N GLN A 16 16.01 -19.50 17.71
CA GLN A 16 16.08 -20.48 18.80
C GLN A 16 14.76 -20.67 19.56
N ARG A 17 13.68 -19.97 19.15
CA ARG A 17 12.37 -19.97 19.81
C ARG A 17 12.40 -19.48 21.27
N LYS A 18 13.39 -18.68 21.63
CA LYS A 18 13.55 -18.04 22.95
C LYS A 18 12.89 -16.66 22.93
N TYR A 19 11.56 -16.64 22.73
CA TYR A 19 10.81 -15.42 22.47
C TYR A 19 10.83 -14.42 23.64
N GLU A 20 10.76 -14.91 24.89
CA GLU A 20 10.85 -14.04 26.07
C GLU A 20 12.18 -13.30 26.20
N GLU A 21 13.28 -13.97 25.86
CA GLU A 21 14.59 -13.34 25.83
C GLU A 21 14.69 -12.35 24.65
N ALA A 22 14.20 -12.74 23.48
CA ALA A 22 14.15 -11.88 22.29
C ALA A 22 13.37 -10.58 22.55
N ARG A 23 12.20 -10.67 23.22
CA ARG A 23 11.36 -9.53 23.61
C ARG A 23 12.17 -8.47 24.36
N LYS A 24 12.97 -8.87 25.35
CA LYS A 24 13.81 -7.96 26.14
C LYS A 24 14.83 -7.22 25.27
N HIS A 25 15.44 -7.94 24.32
CA HIS A 25 16.42 -7.35 23.40
C HIS A 25 15.79 -6.39 22.40
N TYR A 26 14.65 -6.74 21.79
CA TYR A 26 13.93 -5.85 20.88
C TYR A 26 13.38 -4.61 21.60
N ALA A 27 12.75 -4.78 22.77
CA ALA A 27 12.23 -3.65 23.56
C ALA A 27 13.35 -2.67 23.92
N ARG A 28 14.50 -3.17 24.36
CA ARG A 28 15.67 -2.33 24.65
C ARG A 28 16.23 -1.69 23.38
N SER A 29 16.21 -2.38 22.25
CA SER A 29 16.66 -1.82 20.96
C SER A 29 15.78 -0.65 20.53
N ALA A 30 14.45 -0.82 20.57
CA ALA A 30 13.50 0.23 20.24
C ALA A 30 13.64 1.46 21.16
N GLU A 31 13.83 1.24 22.47
CA GLU A 31 14.05 2.32 23.44
C GLU A 31 15.35 3.09 23.15
N LEU A 32 16.46 2.39 22.88
CA LEU A 32 17.73 3.02 22.54
C LEU A 32 17.63 3.82 21.24
N MET A 33 16.91 3.29 20.25
CA MET A 33 16.72 3.95 18.97
C MET A 33 15.85 5.21 19.14
N GLN A 34 14.76 5.12 19.91
CA GLN A 34 13.92 6.27 20.24
C GLN A 34 14.70 7.39 20.94
N ARG A 35 15.58 7.04 21.89
CA ARG A 35 16.46 8.00 22.57
C ARG A 35 17.50 8.60 21.64
N HIS A 36 18.09 7.78 20.76
CA HIS A 36 19.10 8.22 19.80
C HIS A 36 18.57 9.30 18.86
N TRP A 37 17.35 9.11 18.35
CA TRP A 37 16.67 10.06 17.47
C TRP A 37 15.91 11.16 18.24
N GLY A 38 16.12 11.29 19.55
CA GLY A 38 15.57 12.38 20.36
C GLY A 38 14.05 12.43 20.41
N GLY A 39 13.37 11.29 20.30
CA GLY A 39 11.90 11.25 20.28
C GLY A 39 11.28 11.50 18.90
N ILE A 40 12.07 11.82 17.87
CA ILE A 40 11.57 12.04 16.51
C ILE A 40 11.17 10.69 15.90
N ASP A 41 10.04 10.68 15.19
CA ASP A 41 9.65 9.53 14.36
C ASP A 41 10.77 9.18 13.39
N HIS A 42 11.23 7.93 13.41
CA HIS A 42 12.30 7.48 12.54
C HIS A 42 12.03 6.05 12.04
N PRO A 43 12.35 5.72 10.77
CA PRO A 43 12.11 4.39 10.20
C PRO A 43 12.80 3.26 10.97
N GLU A 44 13.96 3.53 11.58
CA GLU A 44 14.67 2.53 12.40
C GLU A 44 13.95 2.25 13.73
N VAL A 45 13.27 3.24 14.30
CA VAL A 45 12.41 3.04 15.48
C VAL A 45 11.22 2.17 15.10
N ALA A 46 10.56 2.50 13.98
CA ALA A 46 9.48 1.69 13.43
C ALA A 46 9.94 0.25 13.13
N ALA A 47 11.13 0.05 12.55
CA ALA A 47 11.67 -1.28 12.30
C ALA A 47 11.83 -2.10 13.59
N CYS A 48 12.40 -1.51 14.64
CA CYS A 48 12.54 -2.18 15.94
C CYS A 48 11.19 -2.50 16.58
N GLN A 49 10.19 -1.61 16.45
CA GLN A 49 8.83 -1.84 16.93
C GLN A 49 8.14 -2.96 16.13
N SER A 50 8.31 -2.99 14.82
CA SER A 50 7.80 -4.05 13.95
C SER A 50 8.39 -5.42 14.32
N ASP A 51 9.69 -5.49 14.61
CA ASP A 51 10.33 -6.72 15.09
C ASP A 51 9.84 -7.14 16.49
N LEU A 52 9.63 -6.17 17.39
CA LEU A 52 9.03 -6.42 18.70
C LEU A 52 7.60 -6.96 18.56
N ALA A 53 6.78 -6.37 17.68
CA ALA A 53 5.44 -6.86 17.40
C ALA A 53 5.45 -8.31 16.88
N ASN A 54 6.41 -8.65 16.00
CA ASN A 54 6.62 -10.02 15.57
C ASN A 54 6.94 -10.96 16.75
N CYS A 55 7.83 -10.55 17.65
CA CYS A 55 8.13 -11.32 18.86
C CYS A 55 6.89 -11.53 19.76
N LEU A 56 6.09 -10.48 19.96
CA LEU A 56 4.85 -10.54 20.74
C LEU A 56 3.81 -11.48 20.11
N ALA A 57 3.68 -11.48 18.79
CA ALA A 57 2.85 -12.45 18.08
C ALA A 57 3.30 -13.89 18.36
N HIS A 58 4.61 -14.17 18.29
CA HIS A 58 5.17 -15.49 18.64
C HIS A 58 4.92 -15.93 20.09
N LEU A 59 4.70 -14.99 21.01
CA LEU A 59 4.29 -15.25 22.40
C LEU A 59 2.77 -15.41 22.55
N GLY A 60 1.98 -15.16 21.51
CA GLY A 60 0.51 -15.14 21.56
C GLY A 60 -0.08 -13.85 22.13
N GLU A 61 0.75 -12.83 22.41
CA GLU A 61 0.35 -11.53 22.94
C GLU A 61 -0.16 -10.60 21.82
N TRP A 62 -1.23 -11.03 21.14
CA TRP A 62 -1.72 -10.39 19.91
C TRP A 62 -2.18 -8.93 20.09
N ASP A 63 -2.76 -8.58 21.25
CA ASP A 63 -3.18 -7.20 21.54
C ASP A 63 -1.99 -6.25 21.64
N GLU A 64 -0.96 -6.63 22.41
CA GLU A 64 0.27 -5.85 22.51
C GLU A 64 1.00 -5.78 21.16
N ALA A 65 0.97 -6.87 20.39
CA ALA A 65 1.56 -6.94 19.08
C ALA A 65 0.87 -5.97 18.11
N ARG A 66 -0.48 -5.94 18.09
CA ARG A 66 -1.28 -5.00 17.30
C ARG A 66 -0.98 -3.55 17.67
N ILE A 67 -0.96 -3.21 18.96
CA ILE A 67 -0.67 -1.84 19.43
C ILE A 67 0.74 -1.41 19.05
N THR A 68 1.72 -2.30 19.24
CA THR A 68 3.12 -2.04 18.87
C THR A 68 3.28 -1.84 17.35
N LEU A 69 2.60 -2.67 16.55
CA LEU A 69 2.66 -2.59 15.10
C LEU A 69 1.93 -1.35 14.56
N ASP A 70 0.82 -0.94 15.19
CA ASP A 70 0.13 0.30 14.86
C ASP A 70 1.02 1.52 15.08
N ARG A 71 1.73 1.58 16.22
CA ARG A 71 2.73 2.61 16.49
C ARG A 71 3.83 2.60 15.43
N SER A 72 4.35 1.43 15.08
CA SER A 72 5.34 1.28 14.00
C SER A 72 4.84 1.85 12.68
N ARG A 73 3.59 1.53 12.28
CA ARG A 73 3.01 2.02 11.03
C ARG A 73 2.80 3.53 11.06
N ARG A 74 2.29 4.08 12.16
CA ARG A 74 2.10 5.54 12.33
C ARG A 74 3.43 6.28 12.26
N THR A 75 4.46 5.84 13.00
CA THR A 75 5.81 6.44 12.97
C THR A 75 6.42 6.39 11.57
N ALA A 76 6.34 5.23 10.88
CA ALA A 76 6.87 5.08 9.54
C ALA A 76 6.13 5.98 8.52
N THR A 77 4.79 5.99 8.55
CA THR A 77 3.97 6.81 7.66
C THR A 77 4.18 8.29 7.91
N GLN A 78 4.24 8.73 9.16
CA GLN A 78 4.49 10.13 9.52
C GLN A 78 5.87 10.61 9.05
N PHE A 79 6.91 9.80 9.29
CA PHE A 79 8.25 10.11 8.80
C PHE A 79 8.27 10.18 7.27
N THR A 80 7.68 9.19 6.61
CA THR A 80 7.59 9.11 5.15
C THR A 80 6.91 10.36 4.59
N ARG A 81 5.72 10.72 5.08
CA ARG A 81 5.00 11.93 4.67
C ARG A 81 5.81 13.22 4.88
N ARG A 82 6.62 13.27 5.95
CA ARG A 82 7.51 14.41 6.22
C ARG A 82 8.64 14.53 5.21
N ILE A 83 9.26 13.42 4.80
CA ILE A 83 10.43 13.47 3.93
C ILE A 83 10.09 13.42 2.44
N LEU A 84 9.02 12.70 2.05
CA LEU A 84 8.71 12.43 0.64
C LEU A 84 8.60 13.71 -0.16
N ALA A 85 7.96 14.75 0.37
CA ALA A 85 7.77 16.01 -0.34
C ALA A 85 9.08 16.69 -0.79
N GLY A 86 10.21 16.35 -0.14
CA GLY A 86 11.54 16.85 -0.50
C GLY A 86 12.43 15.91 -1.32
N LEU A 87 11.97 14.69 -1.59
CA LEU A 87 12.65 13.70 -2.41
C LEU A 87 12.32 13.86 -3.90
N THR A 88 13.22 13.37 -4.75
CA THR A 88 12.98 13.22 -6.20
C THR A 88 12.02 12.06 -6.49
N GLU A 89 11.43 11.97 -7.69
CA GLU A 89 10.51 10.87 -8.01
C GLU A 89 11.13 9.49 -7.86
N ALA A 90 12.39 9.34 -8.30
CA ALA A 90 13.11 8.09 -8.14
C ALA A 90 13.36 7.77 -6.65
N GLU A 91 13.80 8.76 -5.87
CA GLU A 91 14.01 8.60 -4.43
C GLU A 91 12.69 8.27 -3.69
N GLN A 92 11.57 8.89 -4.08
CA GLN A 92 10.25 8.60 -3.52
C GLN A 92 9.80 7.18 -3.83
N LEU A 93 9.97 6.72 -5.08
CA LEU A 93 9.58 5.38 -5.49
C LEU A 93 10.38 4.33 -4.72
N THR A 94 11.71 4.45 -4.70
CA THR A 94 12.60 3.57 -3.92
C THR A 94 12.19 3.55 -2.44
N TRP A 95 11.91 4.71 -1.86
CA TRP A 95 11.45 4.80 -0.47
C TRP A 95 10.14 4.07 -0.21
N LEU A 96 9.15 4.27 -1.08
CA LEU A 96 7.83 3.65 -0.96
C LEU A 96 7.90 2.13 -1.16
N GLU A 97 8.76 1.67 -2.07
CA GLU A 97 9.03 0.24 -2.29
C GLU A 97 9.69 -0.40 -1.06
N GLU A 98 10.69 0.27 -0.48
CA GLU A 98 11.33 -0.18 0.76
C GLU A 98 10.34 -0.22 1.95
N ASP A 99 9.50 0.80 2.12
CA ASP A 99 8.47 0.79 3.17
C ASP A 99 7.46 -0.34 2.96
N ARG A 100 7.04 -0.56 1.70
CA ARG A 100 6.13 -1.62 1.33
C ARG A 100 6.72 -2.98 1.72
N ALA A 101 7.94 -3.27 1.24
CA ALA A 101 8.62 -4.54 1.44
C ALA A 101 8.93 -4.83 2.92
N LEU A 102 9.39 -3.82 3.67
CA LEU A 102 9.86 -4.04 5.04
C LEU A 102 8.75 -3.97 6.10
N ARG A 103 7.76 -3.10 5.91
CA ARG A 103 6.85 -2.71 7.00
C ARG A 103 5.38 -2.92 6.67
N LEU A 104 4.92 -2.51 5.48
CA LEU A 104 3.50 -2.66 5.13
C LEU A 104 3.12 -4.14 4.97
N GLN A 105 3.87 -4.91 4.18
CA GLN A 105 3.56 -6.33 3.94
C GLN A 105 3.51 -7.13 5.26
N ARG A 106 4.42 -6.86 6.20
CA ARG A 106 4.38 -7.49 7.54
C ARG A 106 3.12 -7.10 8.31
N ALA A 107 2.71 -5.84 8.28
CA ALA A 107 1.47 -5.41 8.93
C ALA A 107 0.22 -6.08 8.32
N LEU A 108 0.19 -6.25 6.99
CA LEU A 108 -0.91 -6.96 6.32
C LEU A 108 -0.91 -8.46 6.66
N THR A 109 0.27 -9.06 6.86
CA THR A 109 0.41 -10.43 7.35
C THR A 109 -0.24 -10.62 8.72
N PHE A 110 -0.09 -9.66 9.64
CA PHE A 110 -0.78 -9.68 10.93
C PHE A 110 -2.30 -9.64 10.77
N GLY A 111 -2.79 -8.74 9.91
CA GLY A 111 -4.21 -8.67 9.55
C GLY A 111 -4.75 -10.02 9.10
N LEU A 112 -4.10 -10.65 8.11
CA LEU A 112 -4.60 -11.90 7.52
C LEU A 112 -4.53 -13.10 8.48
N ASN A 113 -3.49 -13.17 9.32
CA ASN A 113 -3.36 -14.21 10.35
C ASN A 113 -4.46 -14.12 11.43
N ARG A 114 -4.95 -12.92 11.71
CA ARG A 114 -5.97 -12.63 12.74
C ARG A 114 -7.22 -12.01 12.12
N ARG A 115 -7.64 -12.48 10.96
CA ARG A 115 -8.82 -11.97 10.23
C ARG A 115 -10.15 -12.23 10.95
N ASP A 116 -10.13 -13.09 11.97
CA ASP A 116 -11.22 -13.38 12.90
C ASP A 116 -11.32 -12.38 14.05
N ASP A 117 -10.33 -11.49 14.20
CA ASP A 117 -10.23 -10.49 15.26
C ASP A 117 -10.65 -9.10 14.76
N PRO A 118 -11.80 -8.56 15.20
CA PRO A 118 -12.32 -7.28 14.72
C PRO A 118 -11.38 -6.10 14.95
N GLU A 119 -10.58 -6.11 16.03
CA GLU A 119 -9.64 -5.02 16.29
C GLU A 119 -8.45 -5.08 15.35
N MET A 120 -7.98 -6.29 15.01
CA MET A 120 -6.90 -6.47 14.04
C MET A 120 -7.37 -6.16 12.61
N THR A 121 -8.57 -6.60 12.21
CA THR A 121 -9.08 -6.28 10.87
C THR A 121 -9.31 -4.77 10.69
N ALA A 122 -9.76 -4.09 11.75
CA ALA A 122 -9.85 -2.63 11.76
C ALA A 122 -8.48 -1.97 11.63
N ALA A 123 -7.51 -2.34 12.46
CA ALA A 123 -6.16 -1.75 12.42
C ALA A 123 -5.47 -1.99 11.06
N SER A 124 -5.56 -3.22 10.52
CA SER A 124 -4.97 -3.57 9.23
C SER A 124 -5.62 -2.86 8.04
N ALA A 125 -6.92 -2.58 8.09
CA ALA A 125 -7.56 -1.73 7.08
C ALA A 125 -6.98 -0.30 7.09
N GLU A 126 -6.73 0.26 8.27
CA GLU A 126 -6.09 1.59 8.39
C GLU A 126 -4.64 1.56 7.90
N TRP A 127 -3.88 0.51 8.23
CA TRP A 127 -2.50 0.34 7.76
C TRP A 127 -2.43 0.28 6.23
N LEU A 128 -3.37 -0.44 5.60
CA LEU A 128 -3.47 -0.53 4.15
C LEU A 128 -3.85 0.81 3.52
N ALA A 129 -4.93 1.43 3.99
CA ALA A 129 -5.44 2.68 3.43
C ALA A 129 -4.38 3.80 3.50
N ASN A 130 -3.71 3.95 4.65
CA ASN A 130 -2.64 4.94 4.80
C ASN A 130 -1.38 4.55 4.02
N GLY A 131 -1.06 3.24 3.92
CA GLY A 131 0.05 2.75 3.10
C GLY A 131 -0.11 3.11 1.64
N LYS A 132 -1.29 2.84 1.06
CA LYS A 132 -1.62 3.20 -0.33
C LYS A 132 -1.75 4.71 -0.55
N GLY A 133 -2.34 5.42 0.41
CA GLY A 133 -2.55 6.87 0.33
C GLY A 133 -1.25 7.68 0.32
N THR A 134 -0.19 7.16 0.93
CA THR A 134 1.09 7.89 1.10
C THR A 134 1.72 8.33 -0.24
N GLY A 135 1.66 7.48 -1.27
CA GLY A 135 2.20 7.83 -2.60
C GLY A 135 1.40 8.96 -3.28
N LEU A 136 0.07 8.89 -3.24
CA LEU A 136 -0.81 9.91 -3.81
C LEU A 136 -0.71 11.24 -3.06
N GLU A 137 -0.66 11.19 -1.73
CA GLU A 137 -0.48 12.37 -0.88
C GLU A 137 0.85 13.06 -1.13
N SER A 138 1.92 12.30 -1.38
CA SER A 138 3.23 12.86 -1.76
C SER A 138 3.14 13.68 -3.05
N LEU A 139 2.48 13.13 -4.08
CA LEU A 139 2.26 13.83 -5.35
C LEU A 139 1.42 15.10 -5.15
N ALA A 140 0.31 15.00 -4.40
CA ALA A 140 -0.55 16.14 -4.10
C ALA A 140 0.19 17.24 -3.31
N THR A 141 1.02 16.83 -2.34
CA THR A 141 1.82 17.75 -1.51
C THR A 141 2.85 18.49 -2.35
N ARG A 142 3.53 17.84 -3.31
CA ARG A 142 4.46 18.51 -4.23
C ARG A 142 3.79 19.63 -5.01
N GLU A 143 2.60 19.37 -5.56
CA GLU A 143 1.84 20.38 -6.29
C GLU A 143 1.38 21.53 -5.39
N LEU A 144 0.94 21.22 -4.16
CA LEU A 144 0.62 22.25 -3.17
C LEU A 144 1.84 23.11 -2.82
N LEU A 145 3.02 22.51 -2.63
CA LEU A 145 4.26 23.24 -2.34
C LEU A 145 4.65 24.18 -3.48
N ILE A 146 4.57 23.70 -4.72
CA ILE A 146 4.82 24.52 -5.92
C ILE A 146 3.83 25.67 -6.04
N ARG A 147 2.55 25.46 -5.68
CA ARG A 147 1.51 26.51 -5.69
C ARG A 147 1.73 27.52 -4.57
N GLN A 148 2.14 27.06 -3.40
CA GLN A 148 2.33 27.89 -2.21
C GLN A 148 3.69 28.59 -2.15
N ALA A 149 4.62 28.25 -3.04
CA ALA A 149 5.93 28.88 -3.21
C ALA A 149 5.81 30.38 -3.60
N SER A 150 5.50 31.18 -2.58
CA SER A 150 5.24 32.60 -2.65
C SER A 150 6.37 33.33 -1.92
N GLY A 151 7.27 33.94 -2.66
CA GLY A 151 8.43 34.64 -2.11
C GLY A 151 9.47 34.91 -3.19
N ALA A 152 10.39 35.85 -2.93
CA ALA A 152 11.41 36.25 -3.91
C ALA A 152 12.33 35.08 -4.31
N GLU A 153 12.64 34.18 -3.36
CA GLU A 153 13.53 33.04 -3.60
C GLU A 153 12.81 31.72 -4.00
N PRO A 154 11.69 31.29 -3.38
CA PRO A 154 11.05 30.03 -3.75
C PRO A 154 10.29 30.09 -5.08
N ARG A 155 9.77 31.27 -5.47
CA ARG A 155 8.92 31.43 -6.65
C ARG A 155 9.64 31.12 -7.97
N PRO A 156 10.86 31.63 -8.24
CA PRO A 156 11.60 31.30 -9.46
C PRO A 156 11.94 29.81 -9.55
N VAL A 157 12.32 29.19 -8.43
CA VAL A 157 12.63 27.76 -8.36
C VAL A 157 11.39 26.92 -8.69
N ALA A 158 10.23 27.26 -8.11
CA ALA A 158 8.97 26.59 -8.38
C ALA A 158 8.47 26.78 -9.83
N GLN A 159 8.71 27.94 -10.44
CA GLN A 159 8.39 28.18 -11.85
C GLN A 159 9.27 27.33 -12.76
N ARG A 160 10.58 27.33 -12.52
CA ARG A 160 11.53 26.52 -13.29
C ARG A 160 11.22 25.03 -13.18
N LEU A 161 10.86 24.56 -11.98
CA LEU A 161 10.48 23.17 -11.76
C LEU A 161 9.26 22.75 -12.58
N ARG A 162 8.24 23.63 -12.71
CA ARG A 162 7.07 23.37 -13.58
C ARG A 162 7.45 23.29 -15.06
N GLU A 163 8.34 24.17 -15.51
CA GLU A 163 8.85 24.15 -16.90
C GLU A 163 9.58 22.84 -17.21
N ILE A 164 10.46 22.39 -16.32
CA ILE A 164 11.23 21.15 -16.50
C ILE A 164 10.30 19.94 -16.55
N ARG A 165 9.31 19.84 -15.66
CA ARG A 165 8.31 18.75 -15.70
C ARG A 165 7.48 18.76 -16.98
N THR A 166 7.13 19.94 -17.49
CA THR A 166 6.43 20.07 -18.78
C THR A 166 7.30 19.55 -19.94
N ARG A 167 8.62 19.82 -19.91
CA ARG A 167 9.58 19.30 -20.89
C ARG A 167 9.78 17.79 -20.75
N LEU A 168 9.86 17.26 -19.53
CA LEU A 168 9.92 15.81 -19.30
C LEU A 168 8.69 15.08 -19.87
N ALA A 169 7.49 15.65 -19.68
CA ALA A 169 6.27 15.13 -20.28
C ALA A 169 6.33 15.17 -21.83
N GLY A 170 6.98 16.18 -22.41
CA GLY A 170 7.27 16.24 -23.84
C GLY A 170 8.19 15.12 -24.32
N VAL A 171 9.17 14.67 -23.51
CA VAL A 171 9.99 13.49 -23.86
C VAL A 171 9.14 12.21 -23.91
N ILE A 172 8.21 12.04 -22.95
CA ILE A 172 7.33 10.87 -22.89
C ILE A 172 6.36 10.84 -24.07
N ARG A 173 5.82 12.00 -24.48
CA ARG A 173 4.95 12.11 -25.65
C ARG A 173 5.69 12.04 -27.00
N GLY A 174 7.03 12.13 -26.99
CA GLY A 174 7.85 12.18 -28.20
C GLY A 174 8.01 13.58 -28.81
N ASP A 175 7.54 14.63 -28.14
CA ASP A 175 7.73 16.04 -28.53
C ASP A 175 9.20 16.50 -28.39
N LEU A 176 9.97 15.82 -27.53
CA LEU A 176 11.37 16.11 -27.26
C LEU A 176 12.24 14.85 -27.38
N PRO A 177 13.51 14.97 -27.80
CA PRO A 177 14.41 13.82 -27.93
C PRO A 177 14.64 13.10 -26.59
N LEU A 178 14.68 11.76 -26.62
CA LEU A 178 14.98 10.94 -25.45
C LEU A 178 16.33 11.30 -24.80
N ALA A 179 17.30 11.75 -25.59
CA ALA A 179 18.60 12.21 -25.10
C ALA A 179 18.50 13.40 -24.11
N ALA A 180 17.43 14.21 -24.18
CA ALA A 180 17.22 15.32 -23.25
C ALA A 180 16.77 14.85 -21.86
N ARG A 181 16.31 13.60 -21.71
CA ARG A 181 15.74 13.06 -20.46
C ARG A 181 16.70 13.18 -19.28
N ALA A 182 17.95 12.75 -19.45
CA ALA A 182 18.91 12.67 -18.35
C ALA A 182 19.18 14.04 -17.72
N ALA A 183 19.48 15.05 -18.56
CA ALA A 183 19.75 16.41 -18.09
C ALA A 183 18.51 17.07 -17.46
N LEU A 184 17.31 16.81 -18.01
CA LEU A 184 16.06 17.32 -17.46
C LEU A 184 15.75 16.70 -16.09
N VAL A 185 15.98 15.38 -15.92
CA VAL A 185 15.84 14.71 -14.62
C VAL A 185 16.80 15.33 -13.61
N GLU A 186 18.10 15.42 -13.94
CA GLU A 186 19.09 16.01 -13.02
C GLU A 186 18.73 17.45 -12.59
N GLU A 187 18.26 18.29 -13.52
CA GLU A 187 17.82 19.65 -13.21
C GLU A 187 16.55 19.65 -12.33
N GLU A 188 15.60 18.74 -12.57
CA GLU A 188 14.41 18.56 -11.74
C GLU A 188 14.79 18.18 -10.30
N GLU A 189 15.73 17.25 -10.14
CA GLU A 189 16.20 16.78 -8.84
C GLU A 189 16.81 17.93 -8.02
N LYS A 190 17.70 18.70 -8.65
CA LYS A 190 18.34 19.86 -8.04
C LYS A 190 17.31 20.90 -7.58
N LEU A 191 16.35 21.25 -8.44
CA LEU A 191 15.32 22.25 -8.14
C LEU A 191 14.37 21.78 -7.04
N THR A 192 14.04 20.49 -7.00
CA THR A 192 13.20 19.89 -5.95
C THR A 192 13.87 19.99 -4.58
N LYS A 193 15.16 19.66 -4.49
CA LYS A 193 15.95 19.80 -3.25
C LYS A 193 16.07 21.26 -2.80
N GLN A 194 16.32 22.18 -3.74
CA GLN A 194 16.37 23.62 -3.47
C GLN A 194 15.04 24.18 -2.96
N LEU A 195 13.93 23.86 -3.63
CA LEU A 195 12.61 24.34 -3.24
C LEU A 195 12.23 23.87 -1.83
N SER A 196 12.55 22.62 -1.51
CA SER A 196 12.29 22.01 -0.20
C SER A 196 13.09 22.70 0.91
N ALA A 197 14.37 23.02 0.66
CA ALA A 197 15.20 23.76 1.60
C ALA A 197 14.68 25.19 1.85
N LEU A 198 14.23 25.88 0.80
CA LEU A 198 13.73 27.25 0.87
C LEU A 198 12.41 27.37 1.64
N LEU A 199 11.51 26.40 1.49
CA LEU A 199 10.18 26.50 2.09
C LEU A 199 10.18 26.22 3.60
N ARG A 200 11.24 25.59 4.16
CA ARG A 200 11.44 25.30 5.61
C ARG A 200 10.16 24.90 6.35
N ARG A 201 9.23 24.20 5.70
CA ARG A 201 7.91 23.96 6.29
C ARG A 201 7.92 22.72 7.17
N PRO A 202 7.26 22.77 8.34
CA PRO A 202 6.74 21.58 8.98
C PRO A 202 5.86 20.87 7.95
N SER A 203 6.02 19.57 7.83
CA SER A 203 5.11 18.69 7.10
C SER A 203 3.66 19.14 7.28
N LEU A 204 2.88 19.17 6.19
CA LEU A 204 1.42 19.15 6.33
C LEU A 204 1.12 18.05 7.34
N GLU A 205 0.49 18.38 8.47
CA GLU A 205 0.05 17.40 9.46
C GLU A 205 -0.98 16.50 8.77
N ALA A 206 -0.47 15.48 8.09
CA ALA A 206 -1.26 14.54 7.35
C ALA A 206 -1.81 13.56 8.38
N ASN A 207 -3.07 13.79 8.75
CA ASN A 207 -3.79 12.98 9.70
C ASN A 207 -3.80 11.53 9.24
N TRP A 208 -3.63 10.62 10.20
CA TRP A 208 -3.88 9.21 9.97
C TRP A 208 -5.35 9.01 9.60
N THR A 209 -5.62 8.39 8.46
CA THR A 209 -6.98 8.09 8.02
C THR A 209 -7.48 6.87 8.77
N ASP A 210 -8.31 7.08 9.78
CA ASP A 210 -8.98 6.00 10.50
C ASP A 210 -10.18 5.43 9.71
N VAL A 211 -10.65 4.25 10.10
CA VAL A 211 -11.82 3.60 9.47
C VAL A 211 -13.07 4.48 9.58
N GLY A 212 -13.22 5.22 10.68
CA GLY A 212 -14.35 6.12 10.87
C GLY A 212 -14.41 7.22 9.80
N THR A 213 -13.26 7.72 9.37
CA THR A 213 -13.10 8.71 8.30
C THR A 213 -13.50 8.11 6.96
N VAL A 214 -13.05 6.88 6.66
CA VAL A 214 -13.47 6.15 5.45
C VAL A 214 -14.99 5.97 5.44
N ARG A 215 -15.58 5.51 6.55
CA ARG A 215 -17.04 5.29 6.66
C ARG A 215 -17.85 6.55 6.41
N LYS A 216 -17.44 7.68 6.97
CA LYS A 216 -18.12 8.97 6.78
C LYS A 216 -18.11 9.44 5.33
N ALA A 217 -17.12 9.02 4.54
CA ALA A 217 -17.03 9.36 3.12
C ALA A 217 -17.88 8.45 2.22
N LEU A 218 -18.33 7.29 2.72
CA LEU A 218 -19.08 6.32 1.93
C LEU A 218 -20.58 6.63 1.92
N PRO A 219 -21.23 6.69 0.74
CA PRO A 219 -22.68 6.75 0.63
C PRO A 219 -23.38 5.55 1.27
N ARG A 220 -24.59 5.73 1.79
CA ARG A 220 -25.40 4.62 2.31
C ARG A 220 -25.69 3.59 1.22
N GLY A 221 -25.62 2.29 1.58
CA GLY A 221 -25.83 1.19 0.63
C GLY A 221 -24.69 0.96 -0.35
N SER A 222 -23.53 1.57 -0.11
CA SER A 222 -22.29 1.30 -0.82
C SER A 222 -21.33 0.45 0.01
N VAL A 223 -20.29 -0.07 -0.63
CA VAL A 223 -19.19 -0.79 0.02
C VAL A 223 -17.85 -0.31 -0.53
N PHE A 224 -16.84 -0.23 0.34
CA PHE A 224 -15.45 -0.03 -0.07
C PHE A 224 -14.68 -1.35 0.04
N ILE A 225 -13.96 -1.67 -1.03
CA ILE A 225 -13.19 -2.91 -1.19
C ILE A 225 -11.74 -2.49 -1.44
N ASP A 226 -10.90 -2.61 -0.41
CA ASP A 226 -9.47 -2.33 -0.52
C ASP A 226 -8.69 -3.64 -0.67
N LEU A 227 -8.03 -3.82 -1.80
CA LEU A 227 -7.38 -5.07 -2.19
C LEU A 227 -5.87 -4.93 -2.10
N ALA A 228 -5.17 -5.92 -1.56
CA ALA A 228 -3.71 -5.88 -1.51
C ALA A 228 -3.11 -7.19 -2.02
N ARG A 229 -2.00 -7.09 -2.77
CA ARG A 229 -1.08 -8.20 -3.00
C ARG A 229 0.14 -8.04 -2.10
N PHE A 230 0.45 -9.07 -1.32
CA PHE A 230 1.60 -9.06 -0.42
C PHE A 230 2.12 -10.47 -0.12
N ASP A 231 3.40 -10.53 0.23
CA ASP A 231 4.03 -11.72 0.79
C ASP A 231 3.42 -12.03 2.16
N PHE A 232 2.82 -13.20 2.28
CA PHE A 232 2.20 -13.66 3.51
C PHE A 232 3.03 -14.76 4.16
N THR A 233 3.28 -14.61 5.46
CA THR A 233 3.89 -15.66 6.29
C THR A 233 2.94 -16.03 7.45
N PRO A 234 2.60 -17.32 7.64
CA PRO A 234 1.84 -17.74 8.82
C PRO A 234 2.60 -17.42 10.12
N LEU A 235 1.94 -16.74 11.05
CA LEU A 235 2.55 -16.33 12.32
C LEU A 235 2.04 -17.22 13.46
N PRO A 236 2.93 -17.95 14.18
CA PRO A 236 2.52 -18.71 15.35
C PRO A 236 2.30 -17.78 16.58
N PRO A 237 1.55 -18.23 17.61
CA PRO A 237 0.68 -19.39 17.57
C PRO A 237 -0.62 -19.05 16.81
N GLY A 238 -1.11 -20.00 15.99
CA GLY A 238 -2.43 -19.89 15.38
C GLY A 238 -2.48 -19.38 13.93
N GLY A 239 -1.35 -19.00 13.33
CA GLY A 239 -1.28 -18.68 11.90
C GLY A 239 -1.68 -19.85 11.01
N ARG A 240 -2.52 -19.57 10.02
CA ARG A 240 -3.07 -20.56 9.09
C ARG A 240 -2.74 -20.16 7.66
N GLY A 241 -2.59 -21.15 6.78
CA GLY A 241 -2.31 -20.94 5.37
C GLY A 241 -0.87 -21.28 5.00
N LYS A 242 -0.58 -21.23 3.70
CA LYS A 242 0.75 -21.47 3.15
C LYS A 242 1.46 -20.14 2.93
N GLU A 243 2.75 -20.10 3.24
CA GLU A 243 3.61 -18.97 2.94
C GLU A 243 3.69 -18.71 1.42
N GLY A 244 3.70 -17.44 1.05
CA GLY A 244 3.79 -16.98 -0.33
C GLY A 244 2.96 -15.73 -0.60
N GLU A 245 3.06 -15.19 -1.81
CA GLU A 245 2.27 -14.04 -2.23
C GLU A 245 0.78 -14.37 -2.29
N ARG A 246 -0.04 -13.47 -1.76
CA ARG A 246 -1.50 -13.62 -1.68
C ARG A 246 -2.22 -12.33 -2.01
N TYR A 247 -3.46 -12.48 -2.47
CA TYR A 247 -4.42 -11.39 -2.52
C TYR A 247 -5.35 -11.45 -1.31
N ALA A 248 -5.65 -10.30 -0.73
CA ALA A 248 -6.69 -10.17 0.28
C ALA A 248 -7.53 -8.90 0.05
N ALA A 249 -8.76 -8.91 0.54
CA ALA A 249 -9.70 -7.79 0.44
C ALA A 249 -10.21 -7.37 1.83
N TRP A 250 -10.09 -6.08 2.13
CA TRP A 250 -10.71 -5.45 3.29
C TRP A 250 -12.03 -4.80 2.87
N ILE A 251 -13.13 -5.26 3.45
CA ILE A 251 -14.47 -4.81 3.14
C ILE A 251 -14.97 -3.85 4.21
N VAL A 252 -15.16 -2.58 3.82
CA VAL A 252 -15.62 -1.51 4.72
C VAL A 252 -17.01 -1.04 4.29
N ARG A 253 -17.96 -1.11 5.23
CA ARG A 253 -19.32 -0.60 5.09
C ARG A 253 -19.47 0.78 5.77
N PRO A 254 -20.37 1.66 5.27
CA PRO A 254 -20.57 3.01 5.81
C PRO A 254 -21.16 3.02 7.23
N GLU A 255 -21.88 1.98 7.63
CA GLU A 255 -22.52 1.92 8.94
C GLU A 255 -21.48 1.87 10.07
N ALA A 256 -21.65 2.75 11.07
CA ALA A 256 -20.80 2.75 12.25
C ALA A 256 -20.97 1.45 13.04
N GLY A 257 -19.86 0.93 13.58
CA GLY A 257 -19.87 -0.27 14.43
C GLY A 257 -19.97 -1.60 13.69
N THR A 258 -20.10 -1.63 12.36
CA THR A 258 -19.99 -2.89 11.61
C THR A 258 -18.54 -3.41 11.67
N PRO A 259 -18.30 -4.72 11.72
CA PRO A 259 -16.94 -5.24 11.61
C PRO A 259 -16.36 -4.96 10.20
N ILE A 260 -15.03 -4.88 10.11
CA ILE A 260 -14.34 -4.96 8.82
C ILE A 260 -14.08 -6.42 8.53
N GLU A 261 -14.55 -6.87 7.37
CA GLU A 261 -14.33 -8.24 6.92
C GLU A 261 -13.06 -8.28 6.06
N LEU A 262 -12.09 -9.08 6.51
CA LEU A 262 -10.85 -9.33 5.78
C LEU A 262 -10.91 -10.71 5.13
N ILE A 263 -10.99 -10.72 3.80
CA ILE A 263 -11.16 -11.90 2.97
C ILE A 263 -9.80 -12.30 2.40
N ASP A 264 -9.40 -13.54 2.62
CA ASP A 264 -8.27 -14.17 1.96
C ASP A 264 -8.71 -14.65 0.57
N LEU A 265 -8.29 -13.96 -0.49
CA LEU A 265 -8.65 -14.32 -1.88
C LEU A 265 -7.79 -15.48 -2.41
N GLY A 266 -6.74 -15.86 -1.69
CA GLY A 266 -5.88 -17.00 -2.03
C GLY A 266 -4.50 -16.61 -2.55
N GLU A 267 -3.82 -17.61 -3.09
CA GLU A 267 -2.47 -17.46 -3.67
C GLU A 267 -2.51 -16.49 -4.87
N ALA A 268 -1.46 -15.66 -5.01
CA ALA A 268 -1.41 -14.65 -6.05
C ALA A 268 -1.30 -15.24 -7.46
N GLN A 269 -0.54 -16.33 -7.63
CA GLN A 269 -0.27 -16.92 -8.94
C GLN A 269 -1.54 -17.28 -9.73
N PRO A 270 -2.53 -18.03 -9.20
CA PRO A 270 -3.77 -18.30 -9.93
C PRO A 270 -4.53 -17.05 -10.37
N ILE A 271 -4.53 -16.00 -9.56
CA ILE A 271 -5.20 -14.72 -9.84
C ILE A 271 -4.43 -13.96 -10.93
N ASP A 272 -3.11 -13.85 -10.80
CA ASP A 272 -2.23 -13.21 -11.79
C ASP A 272 -2.35 -13.88 -13.16
N GLU A 273 -2.34 -15.22 -13.21
CA GLU A 273 -2.52 -15.98 -14.44
C GLU A 273 -3.90 -15.74 -15.07
N ALA A 274 -4.95 -15.62 -14.27
CA ALA A 274 -6.29 -15.30 -14.75
C ALA A 274 -6.38 -13.87 -15.30
N ILE A 275 -5.77 -12.90 -14.62
CA ILE A 275 -5.66 -11.51 -15.09
C ILE A 275 -4.91 -11.47 -16.43
N TRP A 276 -3.76 -12.13 -16.52
CA TRP A 276 -2.97 -12.18 -17.74
C TRP A 276 -3.77 -12.77 -18.90
N LYS A 277 -4.50 -13.88 -18.69
CA LYS A 277 -5.36 -14.49 -19.73
C LYS A 277 -6.44 -13.54 -20.21
N VAL A 278 -7.11 -12.81 -19.31
CA VAL A 278 -8.11 -11.78 -19.68
C VAL A 278 -7.48 -10.71 -20.57
N ARG A 279 -6.32 -10.18 -20.17
CA ARG A 279 -5.63 -9.13 -20.91
C ARG A 279 -5.12 -9.60 -22.26
N GLU A 280 -4.61 -10.83 -22.34
CA GLU A 280 -4.21 -11.46 -23.59
C GLU A 280 -5.41 -11.54 -24.55
N ALA A 281 -6.57 -12.03 -24.08
CA ALA A 281 -7.77 -12.12 -24.92
C ALA A 281 -8.26 -10.75 -25.41
N MET A 282 -8.20 -9.71 -24.57
CA MET A 282 -8.54 -8.35 -24.98
C MET A 282 -7.56 -7.79 -26.01
N MET A 283 -6.27 -8.06 -25.85
CA MET A 283 -5.23 -7.61 -26.77
C MET A 283 -5.38 -8.25 -28.16
N VAL A 284 -5.74 -9.53 -28.24
CA VAL A 284 -5.95 -10.23 -29.53
C VAL A 284 -7.35 -10.01 -30.11
N ALA A 285 -8.29 -9.45 -29.34
CA ALA A 285 -9.69 -9.28 -29.75
C ALA A 285 -9.86 -8.56 -31.10
N PRO A 286 -9.12 -7.47 -31.45
CA PRO A 286 -9.26 -6.84 -32.77
C PRO A 286 -9.03 -7.79 -33.94
N ASN A 287 -8.06 -8.70 -33.82
CA ASN A 287 -7.79 -9.71 -34.85
C ASN A 287 -8.88 -10.78 -34.90
N VAL A 288 -9.39 -11.20 -33.74
CA VAL A 288 -10.51 -12.16 -33.67
C VAL A 288 -11.77 -11.56 -34.28
N ILE A 289 -12.05 -10.28 -34.05
CA ILE A 289 -13.17 -9.56 -34.65
C ILE A 289 -13.06 -9.56 -36.18
N ALA A 290 -11.87 -9.27 -36.72
CA ALA A 290 -11.64 -9.23 -38.17
C ALA A 290 -11.82 -10.60 -38.85
N ILE A 291 -11.47 -11.69 -38.17
CA ILE A 291 -11.45 -13.05 -38.76
C ILE A 291 -12.74 -13.83 -38.46
N ARG A 292 -13.28 -13.71 -37.25
CA ARG A 292 -14.36 -14.55 -36.71
C ARG A 292 -15.58 -13.77 -36.22
N GLY A 293 -15.52 -12.43 -36.26
CA GLY A 293 -16.60 -11.55 -35.84
C GLY A 293 -16.61 -11.23 -34.34
N ALA A 294 -17.38 -10.19 -33.99
CA ALA A 294 -17.43 -9.65 -32.64
C ALA A 294 -17.96 -10.64 -31.58
N ALA A 295 -18.95 -11.47 -31.94
CA ALA A 295 -19.55 -12.42 -31.01
C ALA A 295 -18.54 -13.46 -30.49
N GLU A 296 -17.62 -13.91 -31.34
CA GLU A 296 -16.59 -14.89 -30.96
C GLU A 296 -15.49 -14.24 -30.10
N ALA A 297 -15.09 -13.02 -30.45
CA ALA A 297 -14.13 -12.24 -29.64
C ALA A 297 -14.69 -11.97 -28.23
N GLU A 298 -15.96 -11.56 -28.15
CA GLU A 298 -16.66 -11.33 -26.89
C GLU A 298 -16.76 -12.62 -26.06
N ARG A 299 -17.13 -13.74 -26.68
CA ARG A 299 -17.20 -15.05 -26.01
C ARG A 299 -15.85 -15.42 -25.37
N SER A 300 -14.77 -15.30 -26.13
CA SER A 300 -13.41 -15.62 -25.68
C SER A 300 -12.97 -14.79 -24.47
N VAL A 301 -13.30 -13.48 -24.46
CA VAL A 301 -13.03 -12.59 -23.32
C VAL A 301 -13.93 -12.93 -22.13
N ARG A 302 -15.24 -13.16 -22.36
CA ARG A 302 -16.19 -13.51 -21.30
C ARG A 302 -15.84 -14.81 -20.60
N GLU A 303 -15.37 -15.83 -21.32
CA GLU A 303 -14.93 -17.09 -20.71
C GLU A 303 -13.78 -16.89 -19.72
N ARG A 304 -12.81 -16.04 -20.05
CA ARG A 304 -11.68 -15.72 -19.16
C ARG A 304 -12.10 -14.81 -18.01
N LEU A 305 -13.00 -13.86 -18.26
CA LEU A 305 -13.60 -13.03 -17.22
C LEU A 305 -14.36 -13.88 -16.21
N ARG A 306 -15.09 -14.92 -16.62
CA ARG A 306 -15.76 -15.85 -15.69
C ARG A 306 -14.80 -16.54 -14.73
N VAL A 307 -13.64 -16.99 -15.22
CA VAL A 307 -12.62 -17.60 -14.35
C VAL A 307 -12.13 -16.58 -13.33
N LEU A 308 -11.85 -15.34 -13.76
CA LEU A 308 -11.40 -14.28 -12.87
C LEU A 308 -12.51 -13.84 -11.89
N SER A 309 -13.77 -13.76 -12.33
CA SER A 309 -14.93 -13.49 -11.48
C SER A 309 -15.02 -14.48 -10.34
N LYS A 310 -14.86 -15.79 -10.62
CA LYS A 310 -14.92 -16.82 -9.56
C LYS A 310 -13.84 -16.63 -8.51
N LEU A 311 -12.64 -16.26 -8.93
CA LEU A 311 -11.52 -16.05 -8.01
C LEU A 311 -11.70 -14.79 -7.14
N LEU A 312 -12.32 -13.73 -7.67
CA LEU A 312 -12.42 -12.43 -7.00
C LEU A 312 -13.75 -12.18 -6.31
N LEU A 313 -14.86 -12.69 -6.86
CA LEU A 313 -16.22 -12.38 -6.43
C LEU A 313 -16.83 -13.48 -5.57
N ASP A 314 -16.60 -14.77 -5.86
CA ASP A 314 -17.18 -15.86 -5.07
C ASP A 314 -16.76 -15.83 -3.59
N PRO A 315 -15.54 -15.43 -3.21
CA PRO A 315 -15.17 -15.28 -1.81
C PRO A 315 -15.85 -14.11 -1.09
N MET A 316 -16.52 -13.21 -1.81
CA MET A 316 -17.12 -12.00 -1.24
C MET A 316 -18.43 -12.33 -0.50
N PRO A 317 -18.68 -11.69 0.67
CA PRO A 317 -19.94 -11.84 1.38
C PRO A 317 -21.15 -11.39 0.56
N ASP A 318 -22.30 -12.05 0.74
CA ASP A 318 -23.56 -11.74 0.04
C ASP A 318 -23.96 -10.26 0.08
N TYR A 319 -23.63 -9.54 1.15
CA TYR A 319 -24.00 -8.13 1.27
C TYR A 319 -23.19 -7.24 0.31
N VAL A 320 -21.98 -7.65 -0.09
CA VAL A 320 -21.18 -6.96 -1.11
C VAL A 320 -21.93 -7.01 -2.43
N ARG A 321 -22.38 -8.20 -2.84
CA ARG A 321 -23.24 -8.39 -4.02
C ARG A 321 -24.55 -7.57 -3.94
N LYS A 322 -25.17 -7.48 -2.77
CA LYS A 322 -26.40 -6.69 -2.57
C LYS A 322 -26.17 -5.17 -2.53
N SER A 323 -24.91 -4.72 -2.48
CA SER A 323 -24.57 -3.29 -2.41
C SER A 323 -24.70 -2.65 -3.79
N LYS A 324 -25.36 -1.48 -3.85
CA LYS A 324 -25.64 -0.80 -5.13
C LYS A 324 -24.42 -0.15 -5.76
N THR A 325 -23.37 0.10 -4.97
CA THR A 325 -22.19 0.84 -5.41
C THR A 325 -20.97 0.28 -4.74
N TRP A 326 -19.96 -0.07 -5.53
CA TRP A 326 -18.68 -0.56 -5.06
C TRP A 326 -17.63 0.52 -5.30
N PHE A 327 -16.91 0.89 -4.25
CA PHE A 327 -15.69 1.68 -4.34
C PHE A 327 -14.53 0.70 -4.23
N ILE A 328 -13.76 0.54 -5.30
CA ILE A 328 -12.70 -0.47 -5.37
C ILE A 328 -11.35 0.23 -5.38
N SER A 329 -10.46 -0.18 -4.49
CA SER A 329 -9.05 0.23 -4.43
C SER A 329 -8.19 -1.00 -4.74
N PRO A 330 -7.89 -1.26 -6.03
CA PRO A 330 -7.08 -2.41 -6.42
C PRO A 330 -5.59 -2.23 -6.04
N ASP A 331 -4.81 -3.30 -6.20
CA ASP A 331 -3.36 -3.31 -6.07
C ASP A 331 -2.76 -4.32 -7.06
N ALA A 332 -1.49 -4.14 -7.41
CA ALA A 332 -0.79 -4.92 -8.43
C ALA A 332 -1.58 -5.00 -9.76
N ASP A 333 -1.65 -6.15 -10.41
CA ASP A 333 -2.28 -6.28 -11.73
C ASP A 333 -3.81 -6.15 -11.72
N LEU A 334 -4.45 -6.06 -10.55
CA LEU A 334 -5.89 -5.79 -10.43
C LEU A 334 -6.29 -4.38 -10.93
N TRP A 335 -5.33 -3.48 -11.13
CA TRP A 335 -5.57 -2.19 -11.80
C TRP A 335 -5.83 -2.35 -13.31
N LEU A 336 -5.47 -3.50 -13.89
CA LEU A 336 -5.36 -3.69 -15.34
C LEU A 336 -6.56 -4.46 -15.91
N ILE A 337 -7.61 -4.65 -15.10
CA ILE A 337 -8.83 -5.38 -15.48
C ILE A 337 -10.08 -4.48 -15.44
N PRO A 338 -11.06 -4.72 -16.32
CA PRO A 338 -12.33 -4.03 -16.27
C PRO A 338 -13.21 -4.61 -15.17
N TRP A 339 -13.14 -4.07 -13.95
CA TRP A 339 -13.96 -4.53 -12.81
C TRP A 339 -15.46 -4.55 -13.10
N CYS A 340 -15.95 -3.60 -13.89
CA CYS A 340 -17.35 -3.54 -14.33
C CYS A 340 -17.75 -4.65 -15.32
N ALA A 341 -16.81 -5.48 -15.78
CA ALA A 341 -17.08 -6.63 -16.63
C ALA A 341 -17.01 -7.97 -15.86
N LEU A 342 -16.62 -7.94 -14.59
CA LEU A 342 -16.73 -9.09 -13.70
C LEU A 342 -18.19 -9.24 -13.29
N ILE A 343 -18.76 -10.40 -13.58
CA ILE A 343 -20.14 -10.77 -13.26
C ILE A 343 -20.18 -12.10 -12.53
N TYR A 344 -21.19 -12.31 -11.68
CA TYR A 344 -21.50 -13.60 -11.10
C TYR A 344 -22.03 -14.58 -12.15
N ASP A 345 -22.03 -15.88 -11.83
CA ASP A 345 -22.45 -16.94 -12.76
C ASP A 345 -23.91 -16.82 -13.24
N ASP A 346 -24.77 -16.14 -12.47
CA ASP A 346 -26.16 -15.82 -12.83
C ASP A 346 -26.32 -14.57 -13.72
N GLY A 347 -25.20 -13.92 -14.07
CA GLY A 347 -25.17 -12.75 -14.94
C GLY A 347 -25.46 -11.44 -14.22
N GLU A 348 -25.60 -11.45 -12.90
CA GLU A 348 -25.70 -10.22 -12.09
C GLU A 348 -24.33 -9.63 -11.75
N TYR A 349 -24.34 -8.34 -11.41
CA TYR A 349 -23.17 -7.57 -10.96
C TYR A 349 -22.93 -7.71 -9.46
#